data_AF-A0A392NEB5-F1
#
_entry.id   AF-A0A392NEB5-F1
#
_cell.length_a   1.000
_cell.length_b   1.000
_cell.length_c   1.000
_cell.angle_alpha   90.00
_cell.angle_beta   90.00
_cell.angle_gamma   90.00
#
_symmetry.space_group_name_H-M   'P 1'
#
loop_
_entity.id
_entity.type
_entity.pdbx_description
1 polymer ?
#
loop_
_entity_poly.entity_id
_entity_poly.type
_entity_poly.pdbx_seq_one_letter_code
_entity_poly.pdbx_strand_id
1 'polypeptide(L)'
;LADTDGSSTMPPSVVRLLNSKACRGAIMFGDSLLPSECSLLVEELRHTSLCFQCAHGRPTTVPLVNLEALHNQIAKLGLMNESSSNKWHGLQSHKVSIERAVQRLSSATSS
;
A
#
# COMPACT_ATOMS: atom_id res chain seq x y z
N LEU A 1 -25.24 -50.43 -17.65
CA LEU A 1 -24.87 -49.01 -17.46
C LEU A 1 -24.63 -48.86 -15.97
N ALA A 2 -23.41 -48.55 -15.54
CA ALA A 2 -23.14 -48.34 -14.12
C ALA A 2 -23.54 -46.90 -13.77
N ASP A 3 -24.58 -46.77 -12.95
CA ASP A 3 -24.98 -45.53 -12.31
C ASP A 3 -23.85 -45.11 -11.36
N THR A 4 -23.11 -44.07 -11.74
CA THR A 4 -22.17 -43.43 -10.82
C THR A 4 -22.98 -42.58 -9.84
N ASP A 5 -23.07 -43.03 -8.58
CA ASP A 5 -23.48 -42.21 -7.45
C ASP A 5 -22.65 -40.92 -7.46
N GLY A 6 -23.32 -39.81 -7.76
CA GLY A 6 -22.71 -38.51 -8.01
C GLY A 6 -21.98 -37.98 -6.78
N SER A 7 -20.66 -38.21 -6.72
CA SER A 7 -19.80 -37.41 -5.86
C SER A 7 -20.02 -35.94 -6.22
N SER A 8 -20.53 -35.15 -5.28
CA SER A 8 -20.84 -33.71 -5.42
C SER A 8 -19.61 -32.82 -5.65
N THR A 9 -18.47 -33.42 -5.98
CA THR A 9 -17.18 -32.78 -6.18
C THR A 9 -16.95 -32.55 -7.68
N MET A 10 -16.70 -31.31 -8.06
CA MET A 10 -16.42 -30.94 -9.45
C MET A 10 -15.24 -31.77 -10.01
N PRO A 11 -15.36 -32.37 -11.21
CA PRO A 11 -14.27 -33.12 -11.81
C PRO A 11 -12.99 -32.28 -11.95
N PRO A 12 -11.79 -32.84 -11.68
CA PRO A 12 -10.53 -32.07 -11.72
C PRO A 12 -10.25 -31.37 -13.06
N SER A 13 -10.70 -31.95 -14.17
CA SER A 13 -10.58 -31.35 -15.51
C SER A 13 -11.38 -30.06 -15.65
N VAL A 14 -12.57 -30.00 -15.05
CA VAL A 14 -13.43 -28.80 -15.05
C VAL A 14 -12.79 -27.71 -14.21
N VAL A 15 -12.30 -28.04 -13.01
CA VAL A 15 -11.57 -27.09 -12.14
C VAL A 15 -10.36 -26.50 -12.87
N ARG A 16 -9.54 -27.34 -13.52
CA ARG A 16 -8.39 -26.89 -14.31
C ARG A 16 -8.80 -25.95 -15.45
N LEU A 17 -9.89 -26.25 -16.14
CA LEU A 17 -10.40 -25.41 -17.21
C LEU A 17 -10.85 -24.05 -16.67
N LEU A 18 -11.62 -24.03 -15.58
CA LEU A 18 -12.08 -22.79 -14.93
C LEU A 18 -10.90 -21.94 -14.45
N ASN A 19 -9.91 -22.55 -13.80
CA ASN A 19 -8.70 -21.85 -13.36
C ASN A 19 -7.96 -21.22 -14.55
N SER A 20 -7.78 -21.98 -15.65
CA SER A 20 -7.14 -21.45 -16.86
C SER A 20 -7.95 -20.32 -17.52
N LYS A 21 -9.28 -20.40 -17.49
CA LYS A 21 -10.15 -19.35 -18.05
C LYS A 21 -10.10 -18.09 -17.20
N ALA A 22 -10.19 -18.22 -15.88
CA ALA A 22 -10.05 -17.11 -14.94
C ALA A 22 -8.71 -16.39 -15.11
N CYS A 23 -7.59 -17.12 -15.22
CA CYS A 23 -6.28 -16.49 -15.40
C CYS A 23 -6.14 -15.76 -16.73
N ARG A 24 -6.61 -16.36 -17.83
CA ARG A 24 -6.40 -15.81 -19.19
C ARG A 24 -7.36 -14.66 -19.51
N GLY A 25 -8.52 -14.61 -18.86
CA GLY A 25 -9.50 -13.54 -19.01
C GLY A 25 -9.40 -12.44 -17.95
N ALA A 26 -8.46 -12.55 -17.01
CA ALA A 26 -8.25 -11.53 -15.99
C ALA A 26 -7.63 -10.27 -16.59
N ILE A 27 -7.72 -9.17 -15.83
CA ILE A 27 -6.93 -7.97 -16.06
C ILE A 27 -5.44 -8.31 -15.88
N MET A 28 -4.59 -7.79 -16.75
CA MET A 28 -3.17 -8.10 -16.84
C MET A 28 -2.29 -6.99 -16.26
N PHE A 29 -1.04 -7.32 -15.96
CA PHE A 29 -0.05 -6.32 -15.60
C PHE A 29 0.21 -5.37 -16.78
N GLY A 30 0.09 -4.07 -16.52
CA GLY A 30 0.26 -3.02 -17.53
C GLY A 30 -1.06 -2.51 -18.12
N ASP A 31 -2.20 -3.14 -17.81
CA ASP A 31 -3.51 -2.61 -18.19
C ASP A 31 -3.80 -1.33 -17.40
N SER A 32 -4.23 -0.28 -18.12
CA SER A 32 -4.66 0.98 -17.51
C SER A 32 -6.08 0.81 -16.96
N LEU A 33 -6.27 1.17 -15.69
CA LEU A 33 -7.58 1.18 -15.03
C LEU A 33 -7.90 2.57 -14.48
N LEU A 34 -9.16 2.94 -14.58
CA LEU A 34 -9.72 4.10 -13.89
C LEU A 34 -9.82 3.82 -12.38
N PRO A 35 -9.73 4.85 -11.52
CA PRO A 35 -9.92 4.68 -10.08
C PRO A 35 -11.26 4.01 -9.69
N SER A 36 -12.31 4.26 -10.46
CA SER A 36 -13.63 3.62 -10.26
C SER A 36 -13.60 2.11 -10.55
N GLU A 37 -12.84 1.68 -11.55
CA GLU A 37 -12.69 0.26 -11.89
C GLU A 37 -11.89 -0.46 -10.80
N CYS A 38 -10.80 0.14 -10.33
CA CYS A 38 -10.04 -0.38 -9.19
C CYS A 38 -10.92 -0.52 -7.93
N SER A 39 -11.75 0.47 -7.66
CA SER A 39 -12.66 0.46 -6.50
C SER A 39 -13.68 -0.68 -6.62
N LEU A 40 -14.26 -0.87 -7.80
CA LEU A 40 -15.18 -1.97 -8.08
C LEU A 40 -14.51 -3.34 -7.89
N LEU A 41 -13.28 -3.51 -8.38
CA LEU A 41 -12.53 -4.77 -8.20
C LEU A 41 -12.33 -5.12 -6.73
N VAL A 42 -11.96 -4.14 -5.90
CA VAL A 42 -11.75 -4.35 -4.45
C VAL A 42 -13.08 -4.64 -3.74
N GLU A 43 -14.16 -3.98 -4.16
CA GLU A 43 -15.50 -4.22 -3.64
C GLU A 43 -15.98 -5.65 -3.94
N GLU A 44 -15.92 -6.06 -5.21
CA GLU A 44 -16.32 -7.40 -5.65
C GLU A 44 -15.45 -8.49 -5.01
N LEU A 45 -14.13 -8.24 -4.88
CA LEU A 45 -13.22 -9.17 -4.23
C LEU A 45 -13.68 -9.55 -2.82
N ARG A 46 -14.24 -8.60 -2.06
CA ARG A 46 -14.74 -8.85 -0.69
C ARG A 46 -15.89 -9.86 -0.66
N HIS A 47 -16.70 -9.93 -1.72
CA HIS A 47 -17.84 -10.85 -1.82
C HIS A 47 -17.46 -12.23 -2.36
N THR A 48 -16.21 -12.42 -2.81
CA THR A 48 -15.74 -13.71 -3.33
C THR A 48 -15.35 -14.69 -2.21
N SER A 49 -15.60 -15.97 -2.47
CA SER A 49 -15.03 -17.05 -1.66
C SER A 49 -13.52 -17.13 -1.88
N LEU A 50 -12.73 -17.25 -0.81
CA LEU A 50 -11.26 -17.25 -0.85
C LEU A 50 -10.62 -15.97 -1.43
N CYS A 51 -11.16 -14.80 -1.06
CA CYS A 51 -10.73 -13.48 -1.56
C CYS A 51 -9.22 -13.15 -1.41
N PHE A 52 -8.48 -13.86 -0.56
CA PHE A 52 -7.03 -13.65 -0.39
C PHE A 52 -6.16 -14.58 -1.24
N GLN A 53 -6.75 -15.48 -2.03
CA GLN A 53 -6.05 -16.47 -2.82
C GLN A 53 -6.64 -16.60 -4.23
N CYS A 54 -5.81 -16.44 -5.26
CA CYS A 54 -6.27 -16.66 -6.62
C CYS A 54 -6.46 -18.15 -6.93
N ALA A 55 -7.09 -18.47 -8.06
CA ALA A 55 -7.34 -19.85 -8.52
C ALA A 55 -6.07 -20.75 -8.64
N HIS A 56 -4.88 -20.16 -8.63
CA HIS A 56 -3.58 -20.85 -8.70
C HIS A 56 -2.80 -20.81 -7.38
N GLY A 57 -3.42 -20.28 -6.32
CA GLY A 57 -2.83 -20.25 -5.00
C GLY A 57 -1.98 -19.01 -4.68
N ARG A 58 -1.87 -18.03 -5.57
CA ARG A 58 -1.11 -16.79 -5.32
C ARG A 58 -1.91 -15.86 -4.39
N PRO A 59 -1.24 -15.11 -3.49
CA PRO A 59 -1.92 -14.11 -2.68
C PRO A 59 -2.49 -13.00 -3.57
N THR A 60 -3.75 -12.62 -3.34
CA THR A 60 -4.43 -11.55 -4.11
C THR A 60 -4.10 -10.16 -3.56
N THR A 61 -3.97 -10.03 -2.24
CA THR A 61 -3.65 -8.77 -1.55
C THR A 61 -2.58 -9.02 -0.50
N VAL A 62 -1.78 -7.98 -0.20
CA VAL A 62 -0.74 -8.04 0.83
C VAL A 62 -0.86 -6.83 1.76
N PRO A 63 -0.70 -6.98 3.08
CA PRO A 63 -0.67 -5.83 3.98
C PRO A 63 0.62 -5.05 3.77
N LEU A 64 0.52 -3.75 3.54
CA LEU A 64 1.70 -2.88 3.36
C LEU A 64 2.15 -2.24 4.67
N VAL A 65 1.22 -1.85 5.54
CA VAL A 65 1.50 -1.11 6.77
C VAL A 65 0.47 -1.40 7.84
N ASN A 66 0.92 -1.45 9.09
CA ASN A 66 0.05 -1.39 10.26
C ASN A 66 -0.06 0.08 10.70
N LEU A 67 -1.24 0.67 10.52
CA LEU A 67 -1.48 2.08 10.81
C LEU A 67 -1.39 2.40 12.31
N GLU A 68 -1.81 1.49 13.19
CA GLU A 68 -1.70 1.70 14.64
C GLU A 68 -0.24 1.72 15.08
N ALA A 69 0.55 0.76 14.63
CA ALA A 69 1.98 0.73 14.89
C ALA A 69 2.66 1.99 14.34
N LEU A 70 2.30 2.42 13.12
CA LEU A 70 2.80 3.64 12.51
C LEU A 70 2.45 4.89 13.34
N HIS A 71 1.20 5.04 13.76
CA HIS A 71 0.77 6.17 14.60
C HIS A 71 1.52 6.19 15.94
N ASN A 72 1.71 5.03 16.57
CA ASN A 72 2.47 4.93 17.82
C ASN A 72 3.93 5.36 17.65
N GLN A 73 4.57 5.01 16.53
CA GLN A 73 5.94 5.46 16.22
C GLN A 73 5.99 6.97 15.99
N ILE A 74 5.04 7.53 15.22
CA ILE A 74 4.96 8.98 14.96
C ILE A 74 4.75 9.75 16.28
N ALA A 75 3.85 9.29 17.15
CA ALA A 75 3.62 9.92 18.45
C ALA A 75 4.87 9.89 19.33
N LYS A 76 5.58 8.77 19.38
CA LYS A 76 6.85 8.64 20.12
C LYS A 76 7.91 9.61 19.62
N LEU A 77 8.03 9.80 18.31
CA LEU A 77 8.95 10.78 17.72
C LEU A 77 8.57 12.22 18.11
N GLY A 78 7.28 12.54 18.17
CA GLY A 78 6.78 13.83 18.65
C GLY A 78 7.17 14.11 20.10
N LEU A 79 7.03 13.12 20.99
CA LEU A 79 7.42 13.23 22.41
C LEU A 79 8.94 13.40 22.59
N MET A 80 9.76 12.77 21.75
CA MET A 80 11.21 12.93 21.81
C MET A 80 11.67 14.34 21.36
N ASN A 81 10.90 15.02 20.52
CA ASN A 81 11.21 16.35 20.03
C ASN A 81 10.89 17.47 21.04
N GLU A 82 10.09 17.20 22.08
CA GLU A 82 9.87 18.12 23.21
C GLU A 82 11.04 18.12 24.21
N SER A 83 11.72 16.98 24.39
CA SER A 83 12.90 16.87 25.28
C SER A 83 14.23 17.14 24.57
N SER A 84 14.29 16.94 23.25
CA SER A 84 15.47 17.30 22.46
C SER A 84 15.33 18.74 21.98
N SER A 85 16.12 19.65 22.57
CA SER A 85 16.45 20.97 21.98
C SER A 85 16.39 20.89 20.45
N ASN A 86 15.62 21.77 19.78
CA ASN A 86 15.25 21.83 18.34
C ASN A 86 16.40 21.63 17.33
N LYS A 87 17.15 20.53 17.43
CA LYS A 87 18.50 20.37 16.92
C LYS A 87 18.49 19.14 16.02
N TRP A 88 18.13 19.38 14.76
CA TRP A 88 18.16 18.37 13.71
C TRP A 88 19.60 18.17 13.26
N HIS A 89 20.19 17.00 13.56
CA HIS A 89 21.57 16.68 13.19
C HIS A 89 22.60 17.74 13.61
N GLY A 90 22.43 18.33 14.79
CA GLY A 90 23.31 19.39 15.28
C GLY A 90 22.93 20.81 14.83
N LEU A 91 22.02 20.96 13.86
CA LEU A 91 21.53 22.24 13.36
C LEU A 91 20.26 22.66 14.09
N GLN A 92 20.27 23.86 14.65
CA GLN A 92 19.13 24.41 15.37
C GLN A 92 18.34 25.38 14.49
N SER A 93 17.04 25.14 14.32
CA SER A 93 16.16 26.07 13.61
C SER A 93 15.95 27.32 14.48
N HIS A 94 16.59 28.42 14.12
CA HIS A 94 16.32 29.73 14.71
C HIS A 94 15.15 30.39 13.98
N LYS A 95 14.31 31.12 14.73
CA LYS A 95 13.28 31.97 14.16
C LYS A 95 13.90 32.93 13.13
N VAL A 96 13.23 33.13 12.00
CA VAL A 96 13.71 34.04 10.94
C VAL A 96 13.91 35.44 11.54
N SER A 97 15.16 35.93 11.49
CA SER A 97 15.55 37.26 11.99
C SER A 97 15.91 38.15 10.81
N ILE A 98 15.30 39.33 10.78
CA ILE A 98 15.58 40.36 9.79
C ILE A 98 17.02 40.85 9.95
N GLU A 99 17.54 40.96 11.18
CA GLU A 99 18.91 41.38 11.44
C GLU A 99 19.93 40.44 10.76
N ARG A 100 19.71 39.12 10.84
CA ARG A 100 20.58 38.13 10.18
C ARG A 100 20.50 38.22 8.65
N ALA A 101 19.32 38.50 8.08
CA ALA A 101 19.17 38.69 6.64
C ALA A 101 19.92 39.95 6.16
N VAL A 102 19.80 41.05 6.90
CA VAL A 102 20.51 42.31 6.64
C VAL A 102 22.03 42.11 6.73
N GLN A 103 22.53 41.39 7.74
CA GLN A 103 23.96 41.06 7.87
C GLN A 103 24.51 40.26 6.68
N ARG A 104 23.74 39.31 6.14
CA ARG A 104 24.16 38.54 4.96
C ARG A 104 24.21 39.39 3.69
N LEU A 105 23.23 40.27 3.52
CA LEU A 105 23.18 41.23 2.41
C LEU A 105 24.38 42.18 2.47
N SER A 106 24.67 42.77 3.63
CA SER A 106 25.81 43.68 3.78
C SER A 106 27.17 43.00 3.59
N SER A 107 27.29 41.73 4.01
CA SER A 107 28.51 40.93 3.81
C SER A 107 28.73 40.55 2.34
N ALA A 108 27.65 40.36 1.57
CA ALA A 108 27.73 40.02 0.14
C ALA A 108 28.06 41.24 -0.74
N THR A 109 27.71 42.45 -0.29
CA THR A 109 27.98 43.69 -1.02
C THR A 109 29.36 44.31 -0.74
N SER A 110 30.11 43.74 0.21
CA SER A 110 31.44 44.22 0.62
C SER A 110 32.60 43.36 0.12
N SER A 111 32.34 42.46 -0.85
CA SER A 111 33.35 41.70 -1.61
C SER A 111 33.41 42.15 -3.06
#